data_AF-A0A6P1M0H4-F1
#
_entry.id   AF-A0A6P1M0H4-F1
#
_cell.length_a   1.000
_cell.length_b   1.000
_cell.length_c   1.000
_cell.angle_alpha   90.00
_cell.angle_beta   90.00
_cell.angle_gamma   90.00
#
_symmetry.space_group_name_H-M   'P 1'
#
loop_
_entity.id
_entity.type
_entity.pdbx_description
1 polymer ?
#
loop_
_entity_poly.entity_id
_entity_poly.type
_entity_poly.pdbx_seq_one_letter_code
_entity_poly.pdbx_strand_id
1 'polypeptide(L)'
;MTSGQKQYSADSPELRMVALMINLDHFFKVIHDQLSITYFGIILTAKGENPSCRQADTDLCQLCGVNPDHFDDEFAVETEALFRQSAVENAEAAVAASSLVFAHSVVEDLLMKICRICADVDSVSWTKKISKRSITIEEVDQKTIVDLKREQVEKYLSQLEKESMLKKLDVFLGIIQPNDFASSRMKKYDRERIAKIDRLRHECVHEAKFAVRISNIKEHLDYLYEVTRLLSNLFCDKYNIEKLYDVDLARLARDL
;
A
#
# COMPACT_ATOMS: atom_id res chain seq x y z
N MET A 1 40.93 9.39 -0.11
CA MET A 1 40.11 8.29 -0.66
C MET A 1 39.14 8.89 -1.65
N THR A 2 39.43 8.79 -2.95
CA THR A 2 38.54 9.28 -4.01
C THR A 2 37.38 8.30 -4.14
N SER A 3 36.18 8.73 -3.75
CA SER A 3 34.94 8.00 -4.02
C SER A 3 34.81 7.83 -5.54
N GLY A 4 35.13 6.65 -6.05
CA GLY A 4 34.91 6.33 -7.46
C GLY A 4 33.40 6.26 -7.70
N GLN A 5 32.87 7.19 -8.50
CA GLN A 5 31.49 7.12 -8.96
C GLN A 5 31.29 5.80 -9.72
N LYS A 6 30.47 4.89 -9.18
CA LYS A 6 30.01 3.73 -9.93
C LYS A 6 29.08 4.22 -11.04
N GLN A 7 29.44 3.98 -12.31
CA GLN A 7 28.50 4.12 -13.41
C GLN A 7 27.51 2.95 -13.36
N TYR A 8 26.25 3.27 -13.07
CA TYR A 8 25.16 2.29 -13.16
C TYR A 8 24.62 2.27 -14.60
N SER A 9 24.42 1.09 -15.17
CA SER A 9 23.66 0.94 -16.41
C SER A 9 22.21 1.38 -16.18
N ALA A 10 21.55 1.94 -17.22
CA ALA A 10 20.14 2.33 -17.17
C ALA A 10 19.22 1.16 -16.77
N ASP A 11 19.60 -0.08 -17.09
CA ASP A 11 18.86 -1.29 -16.76
C ASP A 11 19.24 -1.92 -15.41
N SER A 12 20.09 -1.24 -14.64
CA SER A 12 20.57 -1.74 -13.36
C SER A 12 19.39 -1.96 -12.38
N PRO A 13 19.35 -3.11 -11.69
CA PRO A 13 18.37 -3.38 -10.63
C PRO A 13 18.30 -2.27 -9.57
N GLU A 14 19.44 -1.62 -9.30
CA GLU A 14 19.58 -0.51 -8.38
C GLU A 14 18.77 0.72 -8.81
N LEU A 15 18.89 1.15 -10.07
CA LEU A 15 18.10 2.29 -10.60
C LEU A 15 16.60 1.98 -10.63
N ARG A 16 16.22 0.72 -10.94
CA ARG A 16 14.81 0.29 -10.87
C ARG A 16 14.25 0.41 -9.46
N MET A 17 15.04 0.06 -8.44
CA MET A 17 14.65 0.24 -7.04
C MET A 17 14.54 1.72 -6.67
N VAL A 18 15.49 2.56 -7.11
CA VAL A 18 15.46 4.01 -6.86
C VAL A 18 14.16 4.63 -7.39
N ALA A 19 13.86 4.36 -8.67
CA ALA A 19 12.64 4.85 -9.31
C ALA A 19 11.38 4.36 -8.58
N LEU A 20 11.37 3.10 -8.15
CA LEU A 20 10.27 2.54 -7.38
C LEU A 20 10.08 3.27 -6.03
N MET A 21 11.16 3.58 -5.32
CA MET A 21 11.11 4.29 -4.04
C MET A 21 10.64 5.74 -4.18
N ILE A 22 11.07 6.45 -5.22
CA ILE A 22 10.62 7.83 -5.51
C ILE A 22 9.11 7.84 -5.78
N ASN A 23 8.64 6.92 -6.62
CA ASN A 23 7.22 6.81 -6.97
C ASN A 23 6.36 6.52 -5.72
N LEU A 24 6.86 5.71 -4.80
CA LEU A 24 6.15 5.40 -3.55
C LEU A 24 6.06 6.58 -2.59
N ASP A 25 7.15 7.32 -2.39
CA ASP A 25 7.12 8.46 -1.48
C ASP A 25 6.17 9.56 -1.99
N HIS A 26 6.25 9.86 -3.29
CA HIS A 26 5.30 10.74 -3.96
C HIS A 26 3.86 10.25 -3.80
N PHE A 27 3.65 8.95 -3.95
CA PHE A 27 2.34 8.34 -3.86
C PHE A 27 1.74 8.39 -2.45
N PHE A 28 2.48 8.04 -1.40
CA PHE A 28 1.99 8.13 -0.02
C PHE A 28 1.67 9.58 0.35
N LYS A 29 2.45 10.54 -0.16
CA LYS A 29 2.14 11.97 -0.01
C LYS A 29 0.82 12.34 -0.69
N VAL A 30 0.60 11.91 -1.94
CA VAL A 30 -0.66 12.14 -2.67
C VAL A 30 -1.86 11.52 -1.94
N ILE A 31 -1.73 10.30 -1.40
CA ILE A 31 -2.80 9.69 -0.59
C ILE A 31 -3.12 10.58 0.62
N HIS A 32 -2.09 11.02 1.35
CA HIS A 32 -2.28 11.83 2.54
C HIS A 32 -2.96 13.18 2.21
N ASP A 33 -2.53 13.83 1.13
CA ASP A 33 -3.10 15.09 0.66
C ASP A 33 -4.54 14.90 0.18
N GLN A 34 -4.82 13.85 -0.60
CA GLN A 34 -6.15 13.54 -1.10
C GLN A 34 -7.12 13.16 0.02
N LEU A 35 -6.66 12.40 1.01
CA LEU A 35 -7.42 12.11 2.23
C LEU A 35 -7.81 13.39 2.94
N SER A 36 -6.87 14.33 3.08
CA SER A 36 -7.11 15.61 3.74
C SER A 36 -8.13 16.46 2.97
N ILE A 37 -8.03 16.51 1.64
CA ILE A 37 -8.96 17.25 0.77
C ILE A 37 -10.35 16.64 0.81
N THR A 38 -10.47 15.32 0.65
CA THR A 38 -11.76 14.63 0.66
C THR A 38 -12.43 14.77 2.03
N TYR A 39 -11.67 14.66 3.12
CA TYR A 39 -12.18 14.90 4.48
C TYR A 39 -12.71 16.33 4.64
N PHE A 40 -11.96 17.31 4.15
CA PHE A 40 -12.38 18.72 4.18
C PHE A 40 -13.64 18.97 3.35
N GLY A 41 -13.74 18.36 2.16
CA GLY A 41 -14.92 18.46 1.30
C GLY A 41 -16.18 17.84 1.91
N ILE A 42 -16.03 16.69 2.59
CA ILE A 42 -17.12 16.05 3.35
C ILE A 42 -17.58 16.98 4.48
N ILE A 43 -16.65 17.57 5.24
CA ILE A 43 -16.99 18.52 6.33
C ILE A 43 -17.72 19.76 5.80
N LEU A 44 -17.27 20.35 4.69
CA LEU A 44 -17.95 21.53 4.13
C LEU A 44 -19.36 21.19 3.64
N THR A 45 -19.54 20.01 3.04
CA THR A 45 -20.86 19.53 2.63
C THR A 45 -21.76 19.25 3.84
N ALA A 46 -21.20 18.68 4.92
CA ALA A 46 -21.88 18.48 6.21
C ALA A 46 -22.38 19.77 6.85
N LYS A 47 -21.66 20.88 6.66
CA LYS A 47 -22.03 22.18 7.23
C LYS A 47 -23.12 22.89 6.45
N GLY A 48 -23.60 22.32 5.33
CA GLY A 48 -24.55 23.00 4.45
C GLY A 48 -23.97 24.23 3.75
N GLU A 49 -22.63 24.33 3.73
CA GLU A 49 -21.91 25.43 3.09
C GLU A 49 -21.73 25.19 1.58
N ASN A 50 -22.26 24.08 1.05
CA ASN A 50 -22.25 23.76 -0.38
C ASN A 50 -23.54 24.23 -1.07
N PRO A 51 -23.49 25.29 -1.91
CA PRO A 51 -24.68 25.91 -2.51
C PRO A 51 -25.44 25.01 -3.49
N SER A 52 -24.88 23.90 -3.96
CA SER A 52 -25.53 22.97 -4.89
C SER A 52 -26.56 22.02 -4.24
N CYS A 53 -26.54 21.84 -2.91
CA CYS A 53 -27.44 20.90 -2.23
C CYS A 53 -28.88 21.40 -2.09
N ARG A 54 -29.12 22.71 -2.07
CA ARG A 54 -30.48 23.28 -1.89
C ARG A 54 -31.48 22.91 -3.00
N GLN A 55 -30.99 22.50 -4.17
CA GLN A 55 -31.85 22.13 -5.30
C GLN A 55 -32.48 20.73 -5.11
N ALA A 56 -31.78 19.80 -4.45
CA ALA A 56 -32.20 18.40 -4.32
C ALA A 56 -33.35 18.18 -3.33
N ASP A 57 -33.46 19.03 -2.31
CA ASP A 57 -34.53 18.94 -1.29
C ASP A 57 -35.91 19.23 -1.89
N THR A 58 -35.97 20.03 -2.96
CA THR A 58 -37.25 20.36 -3.62
C THR A 58 -37.81 19.17 -4.40
N ASP A 59 -36.94 18.33 -4.98
CA ASP A 59 -37.33 17.18 -5.80
C ASP A 59 -37.78 15.98 -4.94
N LEU A 60 -37.18 15.80 -3.76
CA LEU A 60 -37.55 14.75 -2.80
C LEU A 60 -38.94 14.99 -2.20
N CYS A 61 -39.29 16.23 -1.85
CA CYS A 61 -40.64 16.57 -1.38
C CYS A 61 -41.73 16.30 -2.42
N GLN A 62 -41.45 16.53 -3.71
CA GLN A 62 -42.40 16.23 -4.80
C GLN A 62 -42.61 14.73 -5.01
N LEU A 63 -41.56 13.91 -4.82
CA LEU A 63 -41.62 12.46 -4.98
C LEU A 63 -42.44 11.74 -3.89
N CYS A 64 -42.43 12.27 -2.66
CA CYS A 64 -43.10 11.63 -1.53
C CYS A 64 -44.59 12.01 -1.38
N GLY A 65 -45.09 13.01 -2.14
CA GLY A 65 -46.49 13.44 -2.09
C GLY A 65 -46.92 14.02 -0.73
N VAL A 66 -45.96 14.39 0.12
CA VAL A 66 -46.24 14.95 1.44
C VAL A 66 -46.43 16.46 1.31
N ASN A 67 -47.53 16.98 1.86
CA ASN A 67 -47.79 18.41 1.90
C ASN A 67 -46.80 19.06 2.89
N PRO A 68 -45.89 19.96 2.45
CA PRO A 68 -44.86 20.54 3.31
C PRO A 68 -45.43 21.32 4.51
N ASP A 69 -46.67 21.81 4.41
CA ASP A 69 -47.35 22.59 5.44
C ASP A 69 -47.84 21.77 6.66
N HIS A 70 -47.57 20.45 6.73
CA HIS A 70 -48.03 19.55 7.80
C HIS A 70 -46.92 18.85 8.58
N PHE A 71 -45.66 19.15 8.29
CA PHE A 71 -44.57 18.76 9.16
C PHE A 71 -44.37 19.84 10.22
N ASP A 72 -44.37 19.46 11.50
CA ASP A 72 -43.82 20.33 12.54
C ASP A 72 -42.38 20.67 12.13
N ASP A 73 -42.11 21.95 11.87
CA ASP A 73 -40.80 22.46 11.42
C ASP A 73 -39.65 21.93 12.29
N GLU A 74 -39.91 21.69 13.57
CA GLU A 74 -38.95 21.14 14.53
C GLU A 74 -38.54 19.68 14.20
N PHE A 75 -39.50 18.81 13.85
CA PHE A 75 -39.24 17.41 13.51
C PHE A 75 -38.49 17.26 12.18
N ALA A 76 -38.80 18.12 11.20
CA ALA A 76 -38.12 18.13 9.92
C ALA A 76 -36.63 18.51 10.06
N VAL A 77 -36.34 19.55 10.86
CA VAL A 77 -34.96 20.00 11.13
C VAL A 77 -34.14 18.92 11.85
N GLU A 78 -34.72 18.25 12.85
CA GLU A 78 -34.02 17.18 13.58
C GLU A 78 -33.73 15.97 12.67
N THR A 79 -34.72 15.57 11.85
CA THR A 79 -34.58 14.46 10.91
C THR A 79 -33.51 14.74 9.85
N GLU A 80 -33.48 15.96 9.28
CA GLU A 80 -32.47 16.37 8.32
C GLU A 80 -31.06 16.35 8.93
N ALA A 81 -30.91 16.87 10.15
CA ALA A 81 -29.63 16.86 10.87
C ALA A 81 -29.11 15.44 11.08
N LEU A 82 -29.98 14.50 11.46
CA LEU A 82 -29.63 13.08 11.63
C LEU A 82 -29.21 12.43 10.32
N PHE A 83 -29.94 12.65 9.22
CA PHE A 83 -29.55 12.13 7.91
C PHE A 83 -28.21 12.69 7.45
N ARG A 84 -27.98 13.98 7.68
CA ARG A 84 -26.72 14.63 7.31
C ARG A 84 -25.55 14.07 8.12
N GLN A 85 -25.72 13.90 9.42
CA GLN A 85 -24.70 13.28 10.27
C GLN A 85 -24.39 11.85 9.80
N SER A 86 -25.41 11.04 9.53
CA SER A 86 -25.24 9.68 9.02
C SER A 86 -24.50 9.65 7.67
N ALA A 87 -24.84 10.56 6.75
CA ALA A 87 -24.16 10.66 5.45
C ALA A 87 -22.66 10.99 5.61
N VAL A 88 -22.32 11.87 6.54
CA VAL A 88 -20.93 12.25 6.83
C VAL A 88 -20.17 11.08 7.43
N GLU A 89 -20.73 10.40 8.43
CA GLU A 89 -20.10 9.24 9.06
C GLU A 89 -19.86 8.11 8.06
N ASN A 90 -20.83 7.85 7.17
CA ASN A 90 -20.69 6.87 6.09
C ASN A 90 -19.60 7.27 5.09
N ALA A 91 -19.52 8.54 4.71
CA ALA A 91 -18.49 9.03 3.81
C ALA A 91 -17.09 8.92 4.43
N GLU A 92 -16.92 9.29 5.71
CA GLU A 92 -15.67 9.14 6.45
C GLU A 92 -15.22 7.67 6.51
N ALA A 93 -16.15 6.76 6.83
CA ALA A 93 -15.85 5.33 6.91
C ALA A 93 -15.47 4.76 5.53
N ALA A 94 -16.17 5.16 4.45
CA ALA A 94 -15.86 4.74 3.08
C ALA A 94 -14.47 5.23 2.63
N VAL A 95 -14.11 6.47 2.95
CA VAL A 95 -12.78 7.04 2.67
C VAL A 95 -11.70 6.27 3.43
N ALA A 96 -11.90 6.04 4.72
CA ALA A 96 -10.94 5.29 5.55
C ALA A 96 -10.71 3.87 5.02
N ALA A 97 -11.78 3.15 4.68
CA ALA A 97 -11.72 1.82 4.09
C ALA A 97 -10.97 1.81 2.75
N SER A 98 -11.31 2.73 1.85
CA SER A 98 -10.68 2.84 0.53
C SER A 98 -9.18 3.12 0.66
N SER A 99 -8.79 4.02 1.56
CA SER A 99 -7.38 4.32 1.80
C SER A 99 -6.61 3.15 2.39
N LEU A 100 -7.22 2.37 3.29
CA LEU A 100 -6.58 1.17 3.83
C LEU A 100 -6.33 0.12 2.74
N VAL A 101 -7.35 -0.19 1.94
CA VAL A 101 -7.28 -1.16 0.83
C VAL A 101 -6.20 -0.74 -0.17
N PHE A 102 -6.17 0.54 -0.51
CA PHE A 102 -5.23 1.08 -1.47
C PHE A 102 -3.79 1.08 -0.95
N ALA A 103 -3.55 1.62 0.25
CA ALA A 103 -2.22 1.62 0.86
C ALA A 103 -1.67 0.20 1.00
N HIS A 104 -2.50 -0.75 1.46
CA HIS A 104 -2.10 -2.16 1.55
C HIS A 104 -1.69 -2.72 0.17
N SER A 105 -2.50 -2.48 -0.87
CA SER A 105 -2.23 -2.98 -2.22
C SER A 105 -0.90 -2.46 -2.76
N VAL A 106 -0.53 -1.23 -2.41
CA VAL A 106 0.75 -0.61 -2.81
C VAL A 106 1.94 -1.22 -2.08
N VAL A 107 1.83 -1.45 -0.77
CA VAL A 107 2.88 -2.16 -0.02
C VAL A 107 3.09 -3.57 -0.59
N GLU A 108 2.00 -4.25 -0.93
CA GLU A 108 2.03 -5.60 -1.50
C GLU A 108 2.67 -5.64 -2.90
N ASP A 109 2.32 -4.71 -3.78
CA ASP A 109 2.93 -4.57 -5.11
C ASP A 109 4.43 -4.22 -5.02
N LEU A 110 4.80 -3.27 -4.15
CA LEU A 110 6.19 -2.94 -3.85
C LEU A 110 6.96 -4.18 -3.39
N LEU A 111 6.44 -4.89 -2.41
CA LEU A 111 7.10 -6.05 -1.84
C LEU A 111 7.36 -7.12 -2.91
N MET A 112 6.42 -7.33 -3.83
CA MET A 112 6.62 -8.23 -4.96
C MET A 112 7.68 -7.74 -5.94
N LYS A 113 7.69 -6.46 -6.27
CA LYS A 113 8.74 -5.85 -7.11
C LYS A 113 10.11 -6.00 -6.47
N ILE A 114 10.25 -5.71 -5.16
CA ILE A 114 11.49 -5.94 -4.41
C ILE A 114 11.88 -7.41 -4.47
N CYS A 115 10.96 -8.35 -4.25
CA CYS A 115 11.27 -9.78 -4.32
C CYS A 115 11.82 -10.19 -5.70
N ARG A 116 11.23 -9.69 -6.79
CA ARG A 116 11.71 -9.93 -8.16
C ARG A 116 13.11 -9.35 -8.37
N ILE A 117 13.34 -8.11 -7.94
CA ILE A 117 14.67 -7.47 -8.00
C ILE A 117 15.69 -8.25 -7.16
N CYS A 118 15.36 -8.69 -5.94
CA CYS A 118 16.23 -9.52 -5.11
C CYS A 118 16.59 -10.85 -5.80
N ALA A 119 15.64 -11.43 -6.53
CA ALA A 119 15.85 -12.68 -7.25
C ALA A 119 16.79 -12.51 -8.45
N ASP A 120 16.70 -11.37 -9.14
CA ASP A 120 17.61 -11.00 -10.22
C ASP A 120 19.04 -10.74 -9.68
N VAL A 121 19.16 -10.00 -8.58
CA VAL A 121 20.46 -9.60 -8.00
C VAL A 121 21.14 -10.75 -7.26
N ASP A 122 20.39 -11.60 -6.55
CA ASP A 122 20.91 -12.72 -5.76
C ASP A 122 20.15 -14.02 -6.05
N SER A 123 20.28 -14.48 -7.29
CA SER A 123 19.70 -15.73 -7.74
C SER A 123 20.15 -16.95 -6.92
N VAL A 124 21.33 -16.90 -6.30
CA VAL A 124 21.87 -18.00 -5.49
C VAL A 124 21.06 -18.18 -4.20
N SER A 125 20.80 -17.12 -3.45
CA SER A 125 19.98 -17.19 -2.23
C SER A 125 18.55 -17.63 -2.53
N TRP A 126 17.98 -17.14 -3.63
CA TRP A 126 16.65 -17.57 -4.08
C TRP A 126 16.62 -19.03 -4.52
N THR A 127 17.62 -19.50 -5.28
CA THR A 127 17.74 -20.91 -5.66
C THR A 127 17.84 -21.82 -4.43
N LYS A 128 18.61 -21.42 -3.40
CA LYS A 128 18.70 -22.16 -2.14
C LYS A 128 17.34 -22.26 -1.44
N LYS A 129 16.57 -21.16 -1.42
CA LYS A 129 15.22 -21.12 -0.82
C LYS A 129 14.25 -22.08 -1.49
N ILE A 130 14.35 -22.26 -2.81
CA ILE A 130 13.45 -23.11 -3.60
C ILE A 130 14.00 -24.52 -3.89
N SER A 131 15.16 -24.87 -3.34
CA SER A 131 15.91 -26.09 -3.65
C SER A 131 15.17 -27.43 -3.44
N LYS A 132 14.01 -27.40 -2.77
CA LYS A 132 13.16 -28.59 -2.57
C LYS A 132 12.23 -28.91 -3.75
N ARG A 133 12.28 -28.15 -4.84
CA ARG A 133 11.45 -28.39 -6.04
C ARG A 133 12.08 -29.46 -6.93
N SER A 134 11.27 -30.43 -7.34
CA SER A 134 11.65 -31.45 -8.31
C SER A 134 11.68 -30.86 -9.73
N ILE A 135 12.65 -31.29 -10.52
CA ILE A 135 12.80 -31.00 -11.96
C ILE A 135 12.71 -32.34 -12.67
N THR A 136 12.04 -32.40 -13.83
CA THR A 136 11.94 -33.67 -14.59
C THR A 136 13.22 -33.93 -15.39
N ILE A 137 13.47 -35.18 -15.77
CA ILE A 137 14.67 -35.53 -16.56
C ILE A 137 14.59 -34.87 -17.94
N GLU A 138 13.40 -34.79 -18.51
CA GLU A 138 13.15 -34.16 -19.81
C GLU A 138 13.51 -32.67 -19.80
N GLU A 139 13.24 -31.96 -18.70
CA GLU A 139 13.64 -30.56 -18.54
C GLU A 139 15.17 -30.41 -18.48
N VAL A 140 15.87 -31.37 -17.87
CA VAL A 140 17.35 -31.40 -17.76
C VAL A 140 18.00 -31.61 -19.12
N ASP A 141 17.40 -32.41 -20.00
CA ASP A 141 17.94 -32.67 -21.33
C ASP A 141 17.76 -31.47 -22.30
N GLN A 142 16.75 -30.63 -22.07
CA GLN A 142 16.38 -29.54 -22.99
C GLN A 142 16.97 -28.17 -22.62
N LYS A 143 17.34 -27.94 -21.35
CA LYS A 143 17.67 -26.61 -20.83
C LYS A 143 18.99 -26.60 -20.08
N THR A 144 19.68 -25.46 -20.11
CA THR A 144 20.85 -25.28 -19.26
C THR A 144 20.45 -25.23 -17.78
N ILE A 145 21.37 -25.60 -16.88
CA ILE A 145 21.14 -25.51 -15.43
C ILE A 145 20.79 -24.07 -15.01
N VAL A 146 21.34 -23.06 -15.69
CA VAL A 146 21.04 -21.64 -15.43
C VAL A 146 19.60 -21.31 -15.79
N ASP A 147 19.14 -21.75 -16.97
CA ASP A 147 17.77 -21.54 -17.41
C ASP A 147 16.76 -22.23 -16.50
N LEU A 148 17.07 -23.47 -16.09
CA LEU A 148 16.25 -24.22 -15.15
C LEU A 148 16.10 -23.51 -13.81
N LYS A 149 17.21 -23.03 -13.23
CA LYS A 149 17.17 -22.27 -11.97
C LYS A 149 16.33 -21.00 -12.10
N ARG A 150 16.54 -20.23 -13.17
CA ARG A 150 15.77 -19.01 -13.43
C ARG A 150 14.28 -19.29 -13.57
N GLU A 151 13.91 -20.32 -14.33
CA GLU A 151 12.51 -20.72 -14.49
C GLU A 151 11.88 -21.18 -13.18
N GLN A 152 12.61 -21.94 -12.36
CA GLN A 152 12.10 -22.37 -11.05
C GLN A 152 11.90 -21.19 -10.09
N VAL A 153 12.80 -20.19 -10.13
CA VAL A 153 12.64 -18.94 -9.37
C VAL A 153 11.42 -18.16 -9.86
N GLU A 154 11.25 -17.99 -11.18
CA GLU A 154 10.09 -17.27 -11.73
C GLU A 154 8.76 -17.98 -11.43
N LYS A 155 8.73 -19.32 -11.56
CA LYS A 155 7.58 -20.14 -11.14
C LYS A 155 7.28 -19.94 -9.64
N TYR A 156 8.31 -19.82 -8.80
CA TYR A 156 8.13 -19.55 -7.37
C TYR A 156 7.58 -18.13 -7.12
N LEU A 157 8.12 -17.11 -7.79
CA LEU A 157 7.66 -15.72 -7.68
C LEU A 157 6.21 -15.57 -8.14
N SER A 158 5.83 -16.22 -9.25
CA SER A 158 4.46 -16.23 -9.76
C SER A 158 3.46 -16.91 -8.80
N GLN A 159 3.91 -17.91 -8.04
CA GLN A 159 3.09 -18.51 -6.98
C GLN A 159 3.00 -17.57 -5.77
N LEU A 160 4.14 -17.01 -5.36
CA LEU A 160 4.24 -16.07 -4.25
C LEU A 160 3.36 -14.83 -4.45
N GLU A 161 3.18 -14.38 -5.68
CA GLU A 161 2.29 -13.26 -6.05
C GLU A 161 0.83 -13.49 -5.60
N LYS A 162 0.38 -14.75 -5.57
CA LYS A 162 -0.98 -15.15 -5.16
C LYS A 162 -1.12 -15.41 -3.65
N GLU A 163 -0.01 -15.43 -2.92
CA GLU A 163 0.01 -15.67 -1.48
C GLU A 163 -0.38 -14.40 -0.69
N SER A 164 -0.64 -14.52 0.61
CA SER A 164 -0.91 -13.34 1.45
C SER A 164 0.32 -12.43 1.61
N MET A 165 0.11 -11.15 1.87
CA MET A 165 1.20 -10.20 2.13
C MET A 165 2.11 -10.66 3.29
N LEU A 166 1.55 -11.27 4.33
CA LEU A 166 2.33 -11.87 5.42
C LEU A 166 3.30 -12.94 4.91
N LYS A 167 2.85 -13.83 4.03
CA LYS A 167 3.70 -14.87 3.45
C LYS A 167 4.81 -14.27 2.59
N LYS A 168 4.47 -13.26 1.78
CA LYS A 168 5.45 -12.49 1.00
C LYS A 168 6.52 -11.86 1.90
N LEU A 169 6.11 -11.24 3.00
CA LEU A 169 7.01 -10.63 3.99
C LEU A 169 7.92 -11.67 4.63
N ASP A 170 7.36 -12.80 5.07
CA ASP A 170 8.13 -13.90 5.68
C ASP A 170 9.19 -14.45 4.71
N VAL A 171 8.85 -14.55 3.42
CA VAL A 171 9.81 -14.97 2.37
C VAL A 171 10.90 -13.91 2.18
N PHE A 172 10.53 -12.64 2.01
CA PHE A 172 11.47 -11.54 1.82
C PHE A 172 12.46 -11.43 3.00
N LEU A 173 11.96 -11.39 4.23
CA LEU A 173 12.79 -11.29 5.43
C LEU A 173 13.71 -12.50 5.59
N GLY A 174 13.25 -13.70 5.19
CA GLY A 174 14.05 -14.91 5.18
C GLY A 174 15.17 -14.92 4.13
N ILE A 175 15.05 -14.15 3.05
CA ILE A 175 16.09 -14.00 2.02
C ILE A 175 17.09 -12.91 2.43
N ILE A 176 16.60 -11.74 2.86
CA ILE A 176 17.49 -10.63 3.20
C ILE A 176 18.40 -10.99 4.37
N GLN A 177 17.85 -11.64 5.41
CA GLN A 177 18.53 -11.91 6.68
C GLN A 177 19.17 -10.64 7.26
N PRO A 178 18.40 -9.82 8.00
CA PRO A 178 18.90 -8.56 8.54
C PRO A 178 20.18 -8.77 9.36
N ASN A 179 21.19 -7.95 9.12
CA ASN A 179 22.39 -7.87 9.95
C ASN A 179 22.05 -7.24 11.33
N ASP A 180 23.02 -7.23 12.25
CA ASP A 180 22.81 -6.71 13.62
C ASP A 180 22.30 -5.26 13.63
N PHE A 181 22.74 -4.43 12.66
CA PHE A 181 22.26 -3.05 12.52
C PHE A 181 20.77 -3.00 12.14
N ALA A 182 20.37 -3.81 11.16
CA ALA A 182 18.98 -3.94 10.72
C ALA A 182 18.07 -4.50 11.83
N SER A 183 18.62 -5.30 12.76
CA SER A 183 17.86 -5.86 13.90
C SER A 183 17.27 -4.79 14.82
N SER A 184 17.91 -3.63 14.94
CA SER A 184 17.36 -2.50 15.70
C SER A 184 16.11 -1.89 15.05
N ARG A 185 16.08 -1.82 13.71
CA ARG A 185 14.95 -1.30 12.92
C ARG A 185 13.82 -2.31 12.84
N MET A 186 14.14 -3.60 12.81
CA MET A 186 13.18 -4.71 12.88
C MET A 186 12.34 -4.68 14.16
N LYS A 187 12.77 -4.00 15.23
CA LYS A 187 11.92 -3.78 16.44
C LYS A 187 10.63 -3.03 16.14
N LYS A 188 10.59 -2.23 15.07
CA LYS A 188 9.37 -1.55 14.60
C LYS A 188 8.44 -2.47 13.82
N TYR A 189 8.95 -3.57 13.27
CA TYR A 189 8.14 -4.53 12.52
C TYR A 189 7.38 -5.45 13.49
N ASP A 190 6.08 -5.29 13.49
CA ASP A 190 5.10 -6.13 14.15
C ASP A 190 4.28 -6.88 13.10
N ARG A 191 4.52 -8.20 13.02
CA ARG A 191 3.82 -9.11 12.11
C ARG A 191 2.34 -9.22 12.44
N GLU A 192 1.97 -9.20 13.71
CA GLU A 192 0.56 -9.29 14.14
C GLU A 192 -0.21 -8.01 13.79
N ARG A 193 0.45 -6.85 13.86
CA ARG A 193 -0.14 -5.59 13.37
C ARG A 193 -0.43 -5.62 11.87
N ILE A 194 0.47 -6.18 11.06
CA ILE A 194 0.20 -6.39 9.62
C ILE A 194 -0.96 -7.35 9.42
N ALA A 195 -1.01 -8.46 10.17
CA ALA A 195 -2.10 -9.42 10.09
C ALA A 195 -3.45 -8.78 10.44
N LYS A 196 -3.48 -7.89 11.45
CA LYS A 196 -4.67 -7.11 11.80
C LYS A 196 -5.08 -6.17 10.67
N ILE A 197 -4.14 -5.48 10.05
CA ILE A 197 -4.41 -4.58 8.92
C ILE A 197 -4.97 -5.35 7.71
N ASP A 198 -4.41 -6.51 7.37
CA ASP A 198 -4.90 -7.33 6.25
C ASP A 198 -6.30 -7.88 6.52
N ARG A 199 -6.60 -8.28 7.76
CA ARG A 199 -7.98 -8.65 8.17
C ARG A 199 -8.95 -7.49 8.01
N LEU A 200 -8.61 -6.30 8.51
CA LEU A 200 -9.42 -5.10 8.34
C LEU A 200 -9.64 -4.77 6.86
N ARG A 201 -8.60 -4.90 6.02
CA ARG A 201 -8.69 -4.73 4.56
C ARG A 201 -9.67 -5.73 3.96
N HIS A 202 -9.61 -7.00 4.36
CA HIS A 202 -10.51 -8.04 3.88
C HIS A 202 -11.97 -7.76 4.26
N GLU A 203 -12.22 -7.37 5.52
CA GLU A 203 -13.55 -6.98 6.02
C GLU A 203 -14.13 -5.80 5.22
N CYS A 204 -13.31 -4.79 4.90
CA CYS A 204 -13.72 -3.65 4.07
C CYS A 204 -14.19 -4.06 2.66
N VAL A 205 -13.49 -5.01 2.04
CA VAL A 205 -13.77 -5.45 0.66
C VAL A 205 -14.97 -6.40 0.59
N HIS A 206 -15.05 -7.36 1.51
CA HIS A 206 -15.99 -8.48 1.38
C HIS A 206 -17.32 -8.27 2.08
N GLU A 207 -17.38 -7.48 3.15
CA GLU A 207 -18.62 -7.34 3.92
C GLU A 207 -19.49 -6.18 3.43
N ALA A 208 -19.08 -5.47 2.37
CA ALA A 208 -19.68 -4.19 1.92
C ALA A 208 -19.87 -3.18 3.06
N LYS A 209 -19.12 -3.36 4.16
CA LYS A 209 -19.15 -2.54 5.36
C LYS A 209 -18.24 -1.34 5.17
N PHE A 210 -18.45 -0.57 4.11
CA PHE A 210 -17.89 0.78 4.01
C PHE A 210 -18.36 1.67 5.17
N ALA A 211 -19.40 1.26 5.90
CA ALA A 211 -19.87 1.89 7.14
C ALA A 211 -19.10 1.46 8.40
N VAL A 212 -18.20 0.46 8.35
CA VAL A 212 -17.38 0.12 9.53
C VAL A 212 -16.35 1.22 9.74
N ARG A 213 -16.51 1.92 10.87
CA ARG A 213 -15.58 2.95 11.30
C ARG A 213 -14.24 2.31 11.66
N ILE A 214 -13.25 2.50 10.78
CA ILE A 214 -11.87 2.08 11.04
C ILE A 214 -11.27 3.07 12.03
N SER A 215 -11.26 2.67 13.30
CA SER A 215 -10.57 3.43 14.34
C SER A 215 -9.07 3.51 14.01
N ASN A 216 -8.47 4.68 14.22
CA ASN A 216 -7.04 4.91 14.05
C ASN A 216 -6.51 4.63 12.62
N ILE A 217 -7.31 4.89 11.57
CA ILE A 217 -6.88 4.73 10.17
C ILE A 217 -5.52 5.38 9.88
N LYS A 218 -5.28 6.58 10.42
CA LYS A 218 -3.99 7.28 10.28
C LYS A 218 -2.82 6.45 10.79
N GLU A 219 -2.94 5.84 11.97
CA GLU A 219 -1.89 4.99 12.54
C GLU A 219 -1.65 3.73 11.70
N HIS A 220 -2.68 3.20 11.03
CA HIS A 220 -2.52 2.07 10.12
C HIS A 220 -1.78 2.47 8.84
N LEU A 221 -2.11 3.63 8.26
CA LEU A 221 -1.43 4.17 7.08
C LEU A 221 0.04 4.52 7.37
N ASP A 222 0.29 5.22 8.47
CA ASP A 222 1.66 5.58 8.91
C ASP A 222 2.50 4.32 9.12
N TYR A 223 1.90 3.26 9.68
CA TYR A 223 2.59 2.00 9.89
C TYR A 223 2.91 1.26 8.58
N LEU A 224 1.99 1.22 7.62
CA LEU A 224 2.25 0.65 6.28
C LEU A 224 3.36 1.42 5.54
N TYR A 225 3.40 2.75 5.71
CA TYR A 225 4.48 3.58 5.19
C TYR A 225 5.83 3.26 5.86
N GLU A 226 5.87 3.14 7.19
CA GLU A 226 7.09 2.74 7.91
C GLU A 226 7.56 1.33 7.53
N VAL A 227 6.65 0.38 7.30
CA VAL A 227 6.98 -0.95 6.78
C VAL A 227 7.61 -0.84 5.38
N THR A 228 7.03 -0.04 4.49
CA THR A 228 7.59 0.24 3.16
C THR A 228 9.03 0.77 3.25
N ARG A 229 9.27 1.76 4.13
CA ARG A 229 10.62 2.29 4.37
C ARG A 229 11.56 1.24 4.93
N LEU A 230 11.08 0.39 5.85
CA LEU A 230 11.89 -0.69 6.42
C LEU A 230 12.32 -1.66 5.33
N LEU A 231 11.40 -2.16 4.50
CA LEU A 231 11.69 -3.13 3.43
C LEU A 231 12.74 -2.60 2.44
N SER A 232 12.57 -1.36 2.01
CA SER A 232 13.51 -0.69 1.12
C SER A 232 14.88 -0.46 1.77
N ASN A 233 14.93 -0.07 3.05
CA ASN A 233 16.20 0.03 3.78
C ASN A 233 16.91 -1.32 3.90
N LEU A 234 16.17 -2.39 4.21
CA LEU A 234 16.70 -3.75 4.31
C LEU A 234 17.29 -4.22 2.97
N PHE A 235 16.59 -3.91 1.87
CA PHE A 235 17.09 -4.15 0.52
C PHE A 235 18.40 -3.39 0.26
N CYS A 236 18.43 -2.07 0.50
CA CYS A 236 19.63 -1.26 0.29
C CYS A 236 20.82 -1.75 1.12
N ASP A 237 20.58 -2.05 2.41
CA ASP A 237 21.60 -2.56 3.32
C ASP A 237 22.17 -3.91 2.84
N LYS A 238 21.32 -4.81 2.34
CA LYS A 238 21.75 -6.13 1.84
C LYS A 238 22.67 -6.03 0.63
N TYR A 239 22.36 -5.13 -0.29
CA TYR A 239 23.05 -5.02 -1.58
C TYR A 239 24.08 -3.89 -1.63
N ASN A 240 24.39 -3.26 -0.48
CA ASN A 240 25.28 -2.12 -0.36
C ASN A 240 24.93 -0.98 -1.34
N ILE A 241 23.63 -0.74 -1.51
CA ILE A 241 23.11 0.39 -2.28
C ILE A 241 23.12 1.58 -1.32
N GLU A 242 23.80 2.65 -1.72
CA GLU A 242 23.84 3.89 -0.93
C GLU A 242 22.41 4.32 -0.59
N LYS A 243 22.18 4.61 0.69
CA LYS A 243 20.84 4.89 1.20
C LYS A 243 20.31 6.14 0.52
N LEU A 244 19.31 5.95 -0.32
CA LEU A 244 18.68 7.04 -1.08
C LEU A 244 17.89 8.02 -0.21
N TYR A 245 17.65 7.67 1.06
CA TYR A 245 16.92 8.54 1.99
C TYR A 245 17.72 9.76 2.48
N ASP A 246 19.04 9.75 2.32
CA ASP A 246 19.90 10.90 2.64
C ASP A 246 20.13 11.81 1.42
N VAL A 247 19.84 11.28 0.23
CA VAL A 247 19.76 12.10 -0.97
C VAL A 247 18.39 12.76 -0.93
N ASP A 248 18.36 14.07 -0.80
CA ASP A 248 17.16 14.89 -0.93
C ASP A 248 16.39 14.42 -2.18
N LEU A 249 15.35 13.60 -2.01
CA LEU A 249 14.60 13.01 -3.13
C LEU A 249 13.96 14.13 -3.96
N ALA A 250 13.70 15.29 -3.34
CA ALA A 250 13.28 16.50 -4.03
C ALA A 250 14.38 17.09 -4.93
N ARG A 251 15.66 16.84 -4.66
CA ARG A 251 16.77 17.17 -5.57
C ARG A 251 16.83 16.19 -6.74
N LEU A 252 16.72 14.88 -6.50
CA LEU A 252 16.78 13.90 -7.58
C LEU A 252 15.58 14.02 -8.56
N ALA A 253 14.40 14.37 -8.04
CA ALA A 253 13.20 14.61 -8.86
C ALA A 253 13.22 15.94 -9.63
N ARG A 254 14.13 16.87 -9.32
CA ARG A 254 14.33 18.11 -10.09
C ARG A 254 15.27 17.93 -11.28
N ASP A 255 16.11 16.90 -11.24
CA ASP A 255 17.12 16.61 -12.25
C ASP A 255 16.66 15.56 -13.28
N LEU A 256 15.43 15.03 -13.13
CA LEU A 256 14.71 14.16 -14.08
C LEU A 256 13.59 14.94 -14.78
#